data_AF-R4G002-F1
#
_entry.id   AF-R4G002-F1
#
_cell.length_a   1.000
_cell.length_b   1.000
_cell.length_c   1.000
_cell.angle_alpha   90.00
_cell.angle_beta   90.00
_cell.angle_gamma   90.00
#
_symmetry.space_group_name_H-M   'P 1'
#
loop_
_entity.id
_entity.type
_entity.pdbx_description
1 polymer ?
#
loop_
_entity_poly.entity_id
_entity_poly.type
_entity_poly.pdbx_seq_one_letter_code
_entity_poly.pdbx_strand_id
1 'polypeptide(L)'
;MMTKTNRMIWWGLVVAWCALIYYFTESPLFTGEQTAQWIRRFLEYVGIDTNRPVSDGLFSWNFIVRKCAHMTVFGTFAFFAWKATASYRVAWLLTLFCAMFDEWHQSFQPNRTALFSDVIIDMIGATIVLWIVSKANKRA
;
A
#
# COMPACT_ATOMS: atom_id res chain seq x y z
N MET A 1 -7.09 28.59 -2.51
CA MET A 1 -5.76 28.71 -1.88
C MET A 1 -5.78 27.96 -0.54
N MET A 2 -4.96 26.91 -0.35
CA MET A 2 -4.90 26.20 0.94
C MET A 2 -4.11 27.03 1.96
N THR A 3 -4.68 27.28 3.13
CA THR A 3 -4.02 27.98 4.24
C THR A 3 -2.88 27.12 4.83
N LYS A 4 -1.91 27.75 5.52
CA LYS A 4 -0.81 27.03 6.19
C LYS A 4 -1.33 25.96 7.17
N THR A 5 -2.36 26.28 7.96
CA THR A 5 -3.01 25.38 8.91
C THR A 5 -3.58 24.13 8.22
N ASN A 6 -4.18 24.28 7.04
CA ASN A 6 -4.70 23.14 6.28
C ASN A 6 -3.60 22.20 5.79
N ARG A 7 -2.38 22.69 5.54
CA ARG A 7 -1.24 21.84 5.15
C ARG A 7 -0.66 21.03 6.31
N MET A 8 -0.70 21.55 7.54
CA MET A 8 -0.23 20.82 8.72
C MET A 8 -1.05 19.57 8.99
N ILE A 9 -2.37 19.61 8.75
CA ILE A 9 -3.25 18.44 8.87
C ILE A 9 -2.79 17.32 7.92
N TRP A 10 -2.46 17.66 6.67
CA TRP A 10 -1.99 16.67 5.70
C TRP A 10 -0.64 16.08 6.08
N TRP A 11 0.28 16.88 6.62
CA TRP A 11 1.53 16.35 7.18
C TRP A 11 1.29 15.41 8.37
N GLY A 12 0.33 15.74 9.25
CA GLY A 12 -0.11 14.85 10.31
C GLY A 12 -0.64 13.52 9.77
N LEU A 13 -1.46 13.56 8.71
CA LEU A 13 -1.97 12.37 8.03
C LEU A 13 -0.86 11.57 7.35
N VAL A 14 0.13 12.21 6.73
CA VAL A 14 1.31 11.53 6.14
C VAL A 14 2.05 10.75 7.21
N VAL A 15 2.36 11.37 8.34
CA VAL A 15 3.10 10.71 9.44
C VAL A 15 2.28 9.59 10.05
N ALA A 16 0.99 9.83 10.33
CA ALA A 16 0.09 8.82 10.89
C ALA A 16 -0.07 7.62 9.94
N TRP A 17 -0.22 7.87 8.63
CA TRP A 17 -0.35 6.81 7.64
C TRP A 17 0.95 6.04 7.43
N CYS A 18 2.09 6.72 7.51
CA CYS A 18 3.42 6.09 7.53
C CYS A 18 3.51 5.08 8.69
N ALA A 19 3.21 5.52 9.92
CA ALA A 19 3.22 4.65 11.10
C ALA A 19 2.24 3.47 10.97
N LEU A 20 1.07 3.71 10.38
CA LEU A 20 0.08 2.69 10.11
C LEU A 20 0.57 1.64 9.10
N ILE A 21 1.31 2.04 8.07
CA ILE A 21 1.97 1.12 7.13
C ILE A 21 2.88 0.17 7.90
N TYR A 22 3.85 0.71 8.65
CA TYR A 22 4.81 -0.11 9.42
C TYR A 22 4.12 -1.04 10.39
N TYR A 23 3.12 -0.54 11.13
CA TYR A 23 2.39 -1.34 12.08
C TYR A 23 1.71 -2.54 11.41
N PHE A 24 1.06 -2.34 10.26
CA PHE A 24 0.41 -3.43 9.55
C PHE A 24 1.41 -4.37 8.86
N THR A 25 2.47 -3.85 8.24
CA THR A 25 3.44 -4.67 7.49
C THR A 25 4.29 -5.55 8.39
N GLU A 26 4.59 -5.10 9.61
CA GLU A 26 5.25 -5.90 10.65
C GLU A 26 4.31 -6.90 11.34
N SER A 27 3.02 -6.58 11.45
CA SER A 27 2.14 -7.34 12.33
C SER A 27 1.99 -8.83 11.93
N PRO A 28 2.02 -9.76 12.90
CA PRO A 28 1.72 -11.17 12.66
C PRO A 28 0.28 -11.43 12.18
N LEU A 29 -0.59 -10.44 12.38
CA LEU A 29 -2.00 -10.45 11.98
C LEU A 29 -2.22 -10.21 10.48
N PHE A 30 -1.22 -9.73 9.74
CA PHE A 30 -1.33 -9.45 8.31
C PHE A 30 -0.30 -10.27 7.52
N THR A 31 -0.14 -11.53 7.92
CA THR A 31 0.67 -12.53 7.22
C THR A 31 -0.03 -13.06 5.97
N GLY A 32 0.76 -13.61 5.05
CA GLY A 32 0.23 -14.27 3.85
C GLY A 32 -0.76 -15.38 4.19
N GLU A 33 -0.49 -16.14 5.25
CA GLU A 33 -1.35 -17.23 5.72
C GLU A 33 -2.72 -16.74 6.18
N GLN A 34 -2.77 -15.66 6.97
CA GLN A 34 -4.05 -15.12 7.45
C GLN A 34 -4.90 -14.59 6.29
N THR A 35 -4.30 -13.86 5.35
CA THR A 35 -5.02 -13.41 4.15
C THR A 35 -5.54 -14.59 3.32
N ALA A 36 -4.75 -15.66 3.19
CA ALA A 36 -5.17 -16.87 2.49
C ALA A 36 -6.36 -17.56 3.18
N GLN A 37 -6.36 -17.63 4.52
CA GLN A 37 -7.48 -18.17 5.30
C GLN A 37 -8.75 -17.33 5.14
N TRP A 38 -8.64 -15.99 5.17
CA TRP A 38 -9.77 -15.09 4.92
C TRP A 38 -10.36 -15.29 3.52
N ILE A 39 -9.51 -15.41 2.50
CA ILE A 39 -9.94 -15.68 1.12
C ILE A 39 -10.66 -17.03 1.04
N ARG A 40 -10.13 -18.10 1.66
CA ARG A 40 -10.78 -19.43 1.68
C ARG A 40 -12.18 -19.36 2.27
N ARG A 41 -12.33 -18.77 3.46
CA ARG A 41 -13.63 -18.63 4.14
C ARG A 41 -14.63 -17.87 3.29
N PHE A 42 -14.18 -16.81 2.60
CA PHE A 42 -15.03 -16.05 1.70
C PHE A 42 -15.47 -16.87 0.48
N LEU A 43 -14.55 -17.63 -0.15
CA LEU A 43 -14.87 -18.48 -1.29
C LEU A 43 -15.84 -19.60 -0.92
N GLU A 44 -15.62 -20.25 0.23
CA GLU A 44 -16.52 -21.26 0.79
C GLU A 44 -17.91 -20.68 1.08
N TYR A 45 -17.98 -19.47 1.67
CA TYR A 45 -19.24 -18.77 1.91
C TYR A 45 -20.03 -18.49 0.63
N VAL A 46 -19.34 -18.21 -0.48
CA VAL A 46 -19.95 -17.98 -1.80
C VAL A 46 -20.25 -19.30 -2.56
N GLY A 47 -19.91 -20.45 -1.97
CA GLY A 47 -20.18 -21.78 -2.54
C GLY A 47 -19.15 -22.24 -3.57
N ILE A 48 -17.95 -21.63 -3.58
CA ILE A 48 -16.84 -22.01 -4.46
C ILE A 48 -15.91 -22.95 -3.70
N ASP A 49 -16.02 -24.24 -4.00
CA ASP A 49 -15.21 -25.28 -3.35
C ASP A 49 -13.78 -25.27 -3.91
N THR A 50 -12.83 -24.77 -3.12
CA THR A 50 -11.42 -24.65 -3.54
C THR A 50 -10.61 -25.83 -3.03
N ASN A 51 -10.68 -26.97 -3.74
CA ASN A 51 -9.79 -28.12 -3.52
C ASN A 51 -8.30 -27.83 -3.80
N ARG A 52 -7.95 -26.61 -4.22
CA ARG A 52 -6.57 -26.17 -4.46
C ARG A 52 -6.11 -25.31 -3.29
N PRO A 53 -4.87 -25.49 -2.79
CA PRO A 53 -4.35 -24.58 -1.79
C PRO A 53 -4.38 -23.16 -2.34
N VAL A 54 -4.96 -22.23 -1.58
CA VAL A 54 -4.72 -20.79 -1.76
C VAL A 54 -3.23 -20.58 -1.49
N SER A 55 -2.43 -20.76 -2.55
CA SER A 55 -0.97 -20.73 -2.51
C SER A 55 -0.48 -19.30 -2.49
N ASP A 56 0.81 -19.08 -2.24
CA ASP A 56 1.47 -17.79 -2.42
C ASP A 56 2.14 -17.66 -3.80
N GLY A 57 1.70 -18.48 -4.76
CA GLY A 57 2.19 -18.41 -6.14
C GLY A 57 1.90 -17.05 -6.78
N LEU A 58 2.70 -16.68 -7.77
CA LEU A 58 2.70 -15.37 -8.46
C LEU A 58 1.33 -14.93 -9.05
N PHE A 59 0.37 -15.85 -9.18
CA PHE A 59 -0.98 -15.58 -9.68
C PHE A 59 -2.08 -16.13 -8.78
N SER A 60 -1.77 -16.38 -7.50
CA SER A 60 -2.79 -16.81 -6.56
C SER A 60 -3.69 -15.65 -6.17
N TRP A 61 -4.91 -15.97 -5.75
CA TRP A 61 -5.81 -14.98 -5.16
C TRP A 61 -5.18 -14.27 -3.97
N ASN A 62 -4.38 -14.98 -3.16
CA ASN A 62 -3.67 -14.36 -2.03
C ASN A 62 -2.65 -13.32 -2.49
N PHE A 63 -1.84 -13.68 -3.49
CA PHE A 63 -0.85 -12.75 -4.04
C PHE A 63 -1.55 -11.52 -4.61
N ILE A 64 -2.57 -11.69 -5.45
CA ILE A 64 -3.31 -10.59 -6.08
C ILE A 64 -3.92 -9.66 -5.02
N VAL A 65 -4.68 -10.21 -4.07
CA VAL A 65 -5.34 -9.42 -3.02
C VAL A 65 -4.32 -8.64 -2.20
N ARG A 66 -3.21 -9.28 -1.82
CA ARG A 66 -2.14 -8.62 -1.06
C ARG A 66 -1.51 -7.49 -1.88
N LYS A 67 -1.11 -7.74 -3.12
CA LYS A 67 -0.50 -6.70 -3.96
C LYS A 67 -1.45 -5.53 -4.21
N CYS A 68 -2.74 -5.78 -4.41
CA CYS A 68 -3.76 -4.72 -4.52
C CYS A 68 -3.93 -3.92 -3.22
N ALA A 69 -3.87 -4.57 -2.05
CA ALA A 69 -3.93 -3.90 -0.76
C ALA A 69 -2.72 -2.97 -0.56
N HIS A 70 -1.51 -3.48 -0.81
CA HIS A 70 -0.27 -2.70 -0.77
C HIS A 70 -0.32 -1.48 -1.73
N MET A 71 -0.70 -1.69 -3.00
CA MET A 71 -0.89 -0.61 -3.97
C MET A 71 -1.86 0.47 -3.48
N THR A 72 -2.95 0.06 -2.81
CA THR A 72 -3.97 0.99 -2.28
C THR A 72 -3.41 1.80 -1.12
N VAL A 73 -2.69 1.14 -0.20
CA VAL A 73 -2.12 1.77 0.99
C VAL A 73 -1.05 2.81 0.60
N PHE A 74 -0.13 2.46 -0.30
CA PHE A 74 0.87 3.40 -0.81
C PHE A 74 0.28 4.45 -1.75
N GLY A 75 -0.77 4.11 -2.50
CA GLY A 75 -1.57 5.08 -3.25
C GLY A 75 -2.18 6.17 -2.37
N THR A 76 -2.79 5.78 -1.25
CA THR A 76 -3.33 6.71 -0.24
C THR A 76 -2.24 7.56 0.41
N PHE A 77 -1.09 6.97 0.73
CA PHE A 77 0.07 7.71 1.20
C PHE A 77 0.50 8.80 0.20
N ALA A 78 0.62 8.43 -1.09
CA ALA A 78 0.98 9.37 -2.15
C ALA A 78 -0.03 10.52 -2.29
N PHE A 79 -1.32 10.24 -2.11
CA PHE A 79 -2.35 11.27 -2.08
C PHE A 79 -2.15 12.26 -0.91
N PHE A 80 -1.92 11.77 0.31
CA PHE A 80 -1.67 12.64 1.46
C PHE A 80 -0.40 13.46 1.28
N ALA A 81 0.68 12.83 0.77
CA ALA A 81 1.93 13.51 0.46
C ALA A 81 1.72 14.60 -0.61
N TRP A 82 0.88 14.35 -1.63
CA TRP A 82 0.53 15.34 -2.63
C TRP A 82 -0.27 16.51 -2.04
N LYS A 83 -1.24 16.24 -1.16
CA LYS A 83 -2.00 17.29 -0.47
C LYS A 83 -1.12 18.13 0.46
N ALA A 84 -0.12 17.52 1.09
CA ALA A 84 0.82 18.19 1.98
C ALA A 84 1.84 19.07 1.21
N THR A 85 2.34 18.58 0.08
CA THR A 85 3.44 19.21 -0.68
C THR A 85 2.98 20.06 -1.86
N ALA A 86 1.77 19.81 -2.37
CA ALA A 86 1.26 20.33 -3.65
C ALA A 86 2.17 20.05 -4.86
N SER A 87 3.06 19.05 -4.76
CA SER A 87 4.03 18.71 -5.79
C SER A 87 3.97 17.22 -6.10
N TYR A 88 3.67 16.89 -7.36
CA TYR A 88 3.70 15.51 -7.84
C TYR A 88 5.06 14.86 -7.60
N ARG A 89 6.15 15.55 -7.95
CA ARG A 89 7.51 15.00 -7.85
C ARG A 89 7.90 14.71 -6.41
N VAL A 90 7.58 15.63 -5.48
CA VAL A 90 7.93 15.46 -4.07
C VAL A 90 7.08 14.35 -3.44
N ALA A 91 5.78 14.30 -3.73
CA ALA A 91 4.90 13.24 -3.24
C ALA A 91 5.33 11.86 -3.73
N TRP A 92 5.72 11.75 -5.00
CA TRP A 92 6.23 10.51 -5.59
C TRP A 92 7.53 10.07 -4.91
N LEU A 93 8.50 10.97 -4.73
CA LEU A 93 9.77 10.67 -4.05
C LEU A 93 9.56 10.28 -2.59
N LEU A 94 8.69 10.98 -1.85
CA LEU A 94 8.36 10.62 -0.47
C LEU A 94 7.74 9.21 -0.38
N THR A 95 6.89 8.85 -1.34
CA THR A 95 6.28 7.53 -1.39
C THR A 95 7.32 6.46 -1.71
N LEU A 96 8.26 6.74 -2.63
CA LEU A 96 9.37 5.85 -2.94
C LEU A 96 10.24 5.59 -1.71
N PHE A 97 10.63 6.64 -0.98
CA PHE A 97 11.39 6.49 0.26
C PHE A 97 10.62 5.68 1.30
N CYS A 98 9.31 5.92 1.44
CA CYS A 98 8.47 5.15 2.36
C CYS A 98 8.41 3.66 1.98
N ALA A 99 8.23 3.33 0.70
CA ALA A 99 8.18 1.94 0.23
C ALA A 99 9.53 1.23 0.37
N MET A 100 10.63 1.91 0.04
CA MET A 100 11.97 1.37 0.24
C MET A 100 12.28 1.12 1.72
N PHE A 101 11.88 2.03 2.60
CA PHE A 101 12.09 1.87 4.04
C PHE A 101 11.18 0.77 4.61
N ASP A 102 9.96 0.60 4.11
CA ASP A 102 9.09 -0.53 4.49
C ASP A 102 9.73 -1.88 4.14
N GLU A 103 10.22 -2.07 2.91
CA GLU A 103 10.92 -3.30 2.53
C GLU A 103 12.22 -3.52 3.31
N TRP A 104 12.97 -2.44 3.56
CA TRP A 104 14.15 -2.51 4.43
C TRP A 104 13.78 -2.91 5.86
N HIS A 105 12.70 -2.36 6.43
CA HIS A 105 12.21 -2.71 7.75
C HIS A 105 11.72 -4.18 7.80
N GLN A 106 10.96 -4.61 6.80
CA GLN A 106 10.49 -5.99 6.68
C GLN A 106 11.65 -6.99 6.54
N SER A 107 12.81 -6.57 6.02
CA SER A 107 14.00 -7.44 5.92
C SER A 107 14.53 -7.92 7.28
N PHE A 108 14.16 -7.26 8.37
CA PHE A 108 14.51 -7.69 9.74
C PHE A 108 13.54 -8.71 10.31
N GLN A 109 12.40 -8.97 9.64
CA GLN A 109 11.39 -9.88 10.15
C GLN A 109 11.68 -11.33 9.72
N PRO A 110 11.67 -12.29 10.66
CA PRO A 110 11.87 -13.69 10.33
C PRO A 110 10.75 -14.18 9.40
N ASN A 111 11.12 -14.95 8.38
CA ASN A 111 10.23 -15.48 7.33
C ASN A 111 9.63 -14.43 6.38
N ARG A 112 10.17 -13.20 6.34
CA ARG A 112 9.89 -12.23 5.28
C ARG A 112 11.10 -12.08 4.37
N THR A 113 10.84 -12.13 3.06
CA THR A 113 11.84 -11.80 2.04
C THR A 113 11.52 -10.42 1.52
N ALA A 114 12.39 -9.45 1.79
CA ALA A 114 12.30 -8.15 1.16
C ALA A 114 12.55 -8.31 -0.34
N LEU A 115 11.66 -7.77 -1.17
CA LEU A 115 11.71 -7.92 -2.62
C LEU A 115 11.66 -6.57 -3.28
N PHE A 116 12.61 -6.30 -4.17
CA PHE A 116 12.60 -5.09 -4.99
C PHE A 116 11.33 -4.97 -5.85
N SER A 117 10.74 -6.10 -6.24
CA SER A 117 9.45 -6.14 -6.93
C SER A 117 8.31 -5.50 -6.12
N ASP A 118 8.40 -5.52 -4.80
CA ASP A 118 7.33 -5.04 -3.91
C ASP A 118 7.33 -3.51 -3.90
N VAL A 119 8.51 -2.90 -3.81
CA VAL A 119 8.70 -1.45 -4.04
C VAL A 119 8.13 -1.01 -5.39
N ILE A 120 8.39 -1.77 -6.46
CA ILE A 120 7.86 -1.44 -7.80
C ILE A 120 6.33 -1.44 -7.78
N ILE A 121 5.71 -2.49 -7.21
CA ILE A 121 4.26 -2.63 -7.15
C ILE A 121 3.64 -1.48 -6.35
N ASP A 122 4.22 -1.14 -5.19
CA ASP A 122 3.77 -0.01 -4.36
C ASP A 122 3.82 1.31 -5.13
N MET A 123 4.90 1.51 -5.88
CA MET A 123 5.09 2.70 -6.70
C MET A 123 4.17 2.76 -7.93
N ILE A 124 3.70 1.62 -8.45
CA ILE A 124 2.62 1.60 -9.45
C ILE A 124 1.33 2.15 -8.82
N GLY A 125 0.98 1.69 -7.62
CA GLY A 125 -0.19 2.22 -6.88
C GLY A 125 -0.10 3.72 -6.63
N ALA A 126 1.06 4.18 -6.14
CA ALA A 126 1.35 5.61 -5.95
C ALA A 126 1.18 6.42 -7.25
N THR A 127 1.74 5.92 -8.36
CA THR A 127 1.70 6.58 -9.67
C THR A 127 0.27 6.68 -10.20
N ILE A 128 -0.53 5.62 -10.08
CA ILE A 128 -1.95 5.62 -10.49
C ILE A 128 -2.71 6.72 -9.75
N VAL A 129 -2.60 6.76 -8.41
CA VAL A 129 -3.33 7.75 -7.61
C VAL A 129 -2.87 9.17 -7.94
N LEU A 130 -1.56 9.41 -8.01
CA LEU A 130 -1.01 10.72 -8.34
C LEU A 130 -1.42 11.20 -9.75
N TRP A 131 -1.53 10.28 -10.71
CA TRP A 131 -2.01 10.58 -12.05
C TRP A 131 -3.49 10.98 -12.04
N ILE A 132 -4.35 10.24 -11.33
CA ILE A 132 -5.78 10.54 -11.18
C ILE A 132 -5.96 11.94 -10.58
N VAL A 133 -5.29 12.24 -9.46
CA VAL A 133 -5.46 13.54 -8.79
C VAL A 133 -4.84 14.69 -9.58
N SER A 134 -3.75 14.46 -10.31
CA SER A 134 -3.20 15.48 -11.22
C SER A 134 -4.17 15.82 -12.35
N LYS A 135 -4.91 14.85 -12.88
CA LYS A 135 -5.94 15.08 -13.90
C LYS A 135 -7.16 15.79 -13.33
N ALA A 136 -7.63 15.39 -12.14
CA ALA A 136 -8.73 16.05 -11.46
C ALA A 136 -8.43 17.52 -11.13
N ASN A 137 -7.21 17.81 -10.66
CA ASN A 137 -6.79 19.16 -10.28
C ASN A 137 -6.53 20.09 -11.48
N LYS A 138 -6.37 19.55 -12.70
CA LYS A 138 -6.30 20.36 -13.94
C LYS A 138 -7.70 20.71 -14.50
N ARG A 139 -8.76 20.09 -13.97
CA ARG A 139 -10.16 20.30 -14.39
C ARG A 139 -10.94 21.20 -13.43
N ALA A 140 -10.33 21.66 -12.34
CA ALA A 140 -10.88 22.60 -11.36
C ALA A 140 -10.16 23.94 -11.47
#